data_AF-A0A7C6I099-F1
#
_entry.id   AF-A0A7C6I099-F1
#
_cell.length_a   1.000
_cell.length_b   1.000
_cell.length_c   1.000
_cell.angle_alpha   90.00
_cell.angle_beta   90.00
_cell.angle_gamma   90.00
#
_symmetry.space_group_name_H-M   'P 1'
#
loop_
_entity.id
_entity.type
_entity.pdbx_description
1 polymer ?
#
loop_
_entity_poly.entity_id
_entity_poly.type
_entity_poly.pdbx_seq_one_letter_code
_entity_poly.pdbx_strand_id
1 'polypeptide(L)' 'MRTLSISISELEFNKFGLTDEKLSFSELVEIINKELLKQNLRKSVDLAEKYKLSKMTMSEITDEVKATRRDAKGNS' A
#
# COMPACT_ATOMS: atom_id res chain seq x y z
N MET A 1 -1.81 26.98 -21.44
CA MET A 1 -1.58 26.52 -20.05
C MET A 1 -2.70 27.06 -19.19
N ARG A 2 -3.25 26.25 -18.29
CA ARG A 2 -4.21 26.69 -17.27
C ARG A 2 -3.58 26.46 -15.90
N THR A 3 -3.69 27.43 -15.01
CA THR A 3 -3.12 27.36 -13.66
C THR A 3 -4.24 27.03 -12.68
N LEU A 4 -4.02 26.01 -11.85
CA LEU A 4 -4.90 25.65 -10.74
C LEU A 4 -4.13 25.86 -9.44
N SER A 5 -4.60 26.77 -8.60
CA SER A 5 -4.05 27.00 -7.26
C SER A 5 -4.85 26.20 -6.24
N ILE A 6 -4.16 25.41 -5.43
CA ILE A 6 -4.77 24.57 -4.38
C ILE A 6 -4.22 25.03 -3.04
N SER A 7 -5.11 25.36 -2.10
CA SER A 7 -4.72 25.63 -0.72
C SER A 7 -4.59 24.30 0.02
N ILE A 8 -3.43 24.08 0.64
CA ILE A 8 -3.10 22.84 1.36
C ILE A 8 -2.66 23.22 2.77
N SER A 9 -2.94 22.37 3.76
CA SER A 9 -2.44 22.60 5.11
C SER A 9 -0.93 22.35 5.20
N GLU A 10 -0.27 22.99 6.17
CA GLU A 10 1.17 22.83 6.39
C GLU A 10 1.56 21.38 6.75
N LEU A 11 0.65 20.66 7.42
CA LEU A 11 0.82 19.24 7.72
C LEU A 11 0.82 18.38 6.46
N GLU A 12 -0.10 18.63 5.54
CA GLU A 12 -0.16 17.93 4.26
C GLU A 12 1.04 18.30 3.39
N PHE A 13 1.43 19.58 3.35
CA PHE A 13 2.59 20.05 2.62
C PHE A 13 3.87 19.30 3.04
N ASN A 14 4.10 19.19 4.35
CA ASN A 14 5.21 18.44 4.91
C ASN A 14 5.08 16.92 4.68
N LYS A 15 3.87 16.37 4.79
CA LYS A 15 3.63 14.93 4.59
C LYS A 15 3.90 14.48 3.16
N PHE A 16 3.55 15.31 2.19
CA PHE A 16 3.82 15.06 0.77
C PHE A 16 5.26 15.41 0.37
N GLY A 17 6.04 16.03 1.26
CA GLY A 17 7.43 16.41 0.99
C GLY A 17 7.54 17.43 -0.14
N LEU A 18 6.54 18.30 -0.29
CA LEU A 18 6.55 19.36 -1.28
C LEU A 18 7.61 20.39 -0.84
N THR A 19 8.63 20.62 -1.66
CA THR A 19 9.71 21.58 -1.36
C THR A 19 9.57 22.88 -2.12
N ASP A 20 8.85 22.87 -3.24
CA ASP A 20 8.77 24.00 -4.17
C ASP A 20 7.36 24.58 -4.25
N GLU A 21 7.27 25.92 -4.32
CA GLU A 21 6.00 26.65 -4.52
C GLU A 21 5.35 26.38 -5.88
N LYS A 22 6.11 25.83 -6.84
CA LYS A 22 5.64 25.49 -8.18
C LYS A 22 5.99 24.05 -8.49
N LEU A 23 4.95 23.26 -8.73
CA LEU A 23 5.03 21.87 -9.10
C LEU A 23 4.34 21.69 -10.45
N SER A 24 4.90 20.86 -11.33
CA SER A 24 4.18 20.44 -12.52
C SER A 24 3.03 19.49 -12.15
N PHE A 25 1.98 19.45 -12.99
CA PHE A 25 0.87 18.53 -12.77
C PHE A 25 1.32 17.06 -12.75
N SER A 26 2.32 16.70 -13.57
CA SER A 26 2.87 15.34 -13.62
C SER A 26 3.54 14.95 -12.30
N GLU A 27 4.34 15.84 -11.71
CA GLU A 27 4.97 15.62 -10.41
C GLU A 27 3.92 15.50 -9.30
N LEU A 28 2.83 16.29 -9.36
CA LEU A 28 1.73 16.16 -8.40
C LEU A 28 1.12 14.77 -8.44
N VAL A 29 0.85 14.27 -9.64
CA VAL A 29 0.29 12.93 -9.85
C VAL A 29 1.23 11.85 -9.32
N GLU A 30 2.54 11.97 -9.53
CA GLU A 30 3.50 11.02 -8.98
C GLU A 30 3.52 11.01 -7.44
N ILE A 31 3.50 12.18 -6.82
CA ILE A 31 3.51 12.31 -5.35
C ILE A 31 2.24 11.68 -4.76
N ILE A 32 1.08 11.97 -5.33
CA ILE A 32 -0.21 11.38 -4.91
C ILE A 32 -0.18 9.86 -5.06
N ASN A 33 0.31 9.35 -6.19
CA ASN A 33 0.42 7.91 -6.43
C ASN A 33 1.35 7.24 -5.41
N LYS A 34 2.49 7.86 -5.09
CA LYS A 34 3.42 7.34 -4.07
C LYS A 34 2.76 7.29 -2.68
N GLU A 35 1.98 8.29 -2.31
CA GLU A 35 1.25 8.29 -1.03
C GLU A 35 0.16 7.21 -0.99
N LEU A 36 -0.61 7.04 -2.07
CA LEU A 36 -1.61 5.97 -2.17
C LEU A 36 -0.98 4.58 -2.03
N LEU A 37 0.18 4.37 -2.66
CA LEU A 37 0.95 3.14 -2.53
C LEU A 37 1.41 2.90 -1.09
N LYS A 38 1.94 3.94 -0.41
CA LYS A 38 2.32 3.84 1.02
C LYS A 38 1.12 3.48 1.90
N GLN A 39 -0.04 4.07 1.65
CA GLN A 39 -1.26 3.77 2.41
C GLN A 39 -1.73 2.33 2.19
N ASN A 40 -1.71 1.86 0.95
CA ASN A 40 -2.08 0.48 0.63
C ASN A 40 -1.09 -0.52 1.25
N LEU A 41 0.21 -0.23 1.20
CA LEU A 41 1.23 -1.07 1.85
C LEU A 41 0.99 -1.17 3.35
N ARG A 42 0.72 -0.05 4.03
CA ARG A 42 0.39 -0.04 5.46
C ARG A 42 -0.83 -0.92 5.75
N LYS A 43 -1.92 -0.77 4.99
CA LYS A 43 -3.11 -1.62 5.13
C LYS A 43 -2.77 -3.11 4.95
N SER A 44 -1.94 -3.47 3.98
CA SER A 44 -1.51 -4.86 3.80
C SER A 44 -0.71 -5.39 4.99
N VAL A 45 0.18 -4.58 5.56
CA VAL A 45 0.93 -4.93 6.78
C VAL A 45 0.00 -5.09 7.98
N ASP A 46 -0.92 -4.15 8.19
CA ASP A 46 -1.89 -4.20 9.28
C ASP A 46 -2.78 -5.45 9.19
N LEU A 47 -3.20 -5.83 7.97
CA LEU A 47 -3.93 -7.06 7.73
C LEU A 47 -3.07 -8.29 8.05
N ALA A 48 -1.82 -8.33 7.58
CA ALA A 48 -0.90 -9.43 7.87
C ALA A 48 -0.62 -9.59 9.37
N GLU A 49 -0.58 -8.49 10.12
CA GLU A 49 -0.46 -8.52 11.58
C GLU A 49 -1.75 -9.00 12.25
N LYS A 50 -2.90 -8.46 11.85
CA LYS A 50 -4.22 -8.84 12.38
C LYS A 50 -4.49 -10.34 12.22
N TYR A 51 -4.18 -10.90 11.06
CA TYR A 51 -4.37 -12.32 10.77
C TYR A 51 -3.18 -13.19 11.22
N LYS A 52 -2.19 -12.61 11.92
CA LYS A 52 -0.97 -13.27 12.41
C LYS A 52 -0.12 -13.91 11.30
N LEU A 53 -0.40 -13.60 10.04
CA LEU A 53 0.39 -14.02 8.88
C LEU A 53 1.84 -13.53 8.98
N SER A 54 2.04 -12.37 9.59
CA SER A 54 3.37 -11.80 9.88
C SER A 54 4.25 -12.68 10.79
N LYS A 55 3.65 -13.56 11.60
CA LYS A 55 4.37 -14.46 12.52
C LYS A 55 4.44 -15.89 12.02
N MET A 56 3.80 -16.19 10.89
CA MET A 56 3.74 -17.53 10.34
C MET A 56 5.09 -17.91 9.73
N THR A 57 5.59 -19.08 10.11
CA THR A 57 6.83 -19.62 9.57
C THR A 57 6.60 -20.21 8.18
N MET A 58 7.67 -20.30 7.38
CA MET A 58 7.60 -20.92 6.05
C MET A 58 7.15 -22.39 6.09
N SER A 59 7.40 -23.10 7.20
CA SER A 59 6.93 -24.48 7.38
C SER A 59 5.40 -24.52 7.52
N GLU A 60 4.84 -23.67 8.38
CA GLU A 60 3.38 -23.58 8.60
C GLU A 60 2.65 -23.18 7.32
N ILE A 61 3.19 -22.23 6.55
CA ILE A 61 2.66 -21.86 5.22
C ILE A 61 2.67 -23.07 4.27
N THR A 62 3.78 -23.82 4.25
CA THR A 62 3.91 -24.99 3.38
C THR A 62 2.89 -26.08 3.73
N ASP A 63 2.62 -26.28 5.02
CA ASP A 63 1.67 -27.26 5.51
C ASP A 63 0.23 -26.85 5.19
N GLU A 64 -0.11 -25.56 5.35
CA GLU A 64 -1.41 -24.99 4.95
C GLU A 64 -1.66 -25.19 3.45
N VAL A 65 -0.70 -24.81 2.60
CA VAL A 65 -0.81 -24.97 1.14
C VAL A 65 -0.96 -26.44 0.73
N LYS A 66 -0.24 -27.35 1.39
CA LYS A 66 -0.36 -28.80 1.14
C LYS A 66 -1.71 -29.34 1.57
N ALA A 67 -2.26 -28.88 2.70
CA ALA A 67 -3.58 -29.26 3.16
C ALA A 67 -4.65 -28.82 2.15
N THR A 68 -4.68 -27.55 1.76
CA THR A 68 -5.64 -27.03 0.77
C THR A 68 -5.57 -27.77 -0.56
N ARG A 69 -4.36 -28.10 -1.05
CA ARG A 69 -4.18 -28.85 -2.31
C ARG A 69 -4.60 -30.32 -2.21
N ARG A 70 -4.52 -30.93 -1.03
CA ARG A 70 -5.04 -32.29 -0.80
C ARG A 70 -6.56 -32.29 -0.78
N ASP A 71 -7.17 -31.31 -0.13
CA ASP A 71 -8.63 -31.15 -0.07
C ASP A 71 -9.22 -30.83 -1.45
N ALA A 72 -8.51 -30.05 -2.28
CA ALA A 72 -8.92 -29.73 -3.65
C ALA A 72 -8.92 -30.94 -4.61
N LYS A 73 -8.15 -32.00 -4.33
CA LYS A 73 -8.13 -33.23 -5.15
C LYS A 73 -9.36 -34.12 -4.96
N GLY A 74 -10.17 -33.89 -3.93
CA GLY A 74 -11.41 -34.63 -3.69
C GLY A 74 -12.66 -34.08 -4.41
N ASN A 75 -12.56 -32.88 -5.00
CA ASN A 75 -13.66 -32.19 -5.69
C ASN A 75 -13.49 -32.16 -7.22
N SER A 76 -12.85 -33.18 -7.80
CA SER A 76 -12.70 -33.37 -9.26
C SER A 76 -13.61 -34.48 -9.77
#